data_AF-A0A9N7RDW8-F1
#
_entry.id   AF-A0A9N7RDW8-F1
#
_cell.length_a   1.000
_cell.length_b   1.000
_cell.length_c   1.000
_cell.angle_alpha   90.00
_cell.angle_beta   90.00
_cell.angle_gamma   90.00
#
_symmetry.space_group_name_H-M   'P 1'
#
loop_
_entity.id
_entity.type
_entity.pdbx_description
1 polymer ?
#
loop_
_entity_poly.entity_id
_entity_poly.type
_entity_poly.pdbx_seq_one_letter_code
_entity_poly.pdbx_strand_id
1 'polypeptide(L)'
;TELYTDDWIGLKTLDDSGRLKFISVAGNHLGISKNDMKKHVVPYLEDEKPRQGNEVGLKFDQSKEGKFEEVVFDGLSSYRWPLQVISFFEELFGVEKR
;
A
#
# COMPACT_ATOMS: atom_id res chain seq x y z
N THR A 1 -1.99 -25.20 12.18
CA THR A 1 -0.73 -25.38 12.93
C THR A 1 -1.00 -25.11 14.39
N GLU A 2 -0.17 -25.57 15.33
CA GLU A 2 -0.32 -25.24 16.76
C GLU A 2 -0.40 -23.72 16.97
N LEU A 3 0.46 -22.95 16.27
CA LEU A 3 0.42 -21.48 16.25
C LEU A 3 -0.96 -20.87 15.89
N TYR A 4 -1.69 -21.50 14.96
CA TYR A 4 -3.03 -21.04 14.57
C TYR A 4 -4.08 -21.49 15.59
N THR A 5 -3.99 -22.72 16.07
CA THR A 5 -4.97 -23.29 17.01
C THR A 5 -4.94 -22.58 18.36
N ASP A 6 -3.74 -22.31 18.87
CA ASP A 6 -3.55 -21.70 20.19
C ASP A 6 -3.62 -20.16 20.14
N ASP A 7 -3.63 -19.58 18.94
CA ASP A 7 -3.81 -18.15 18.67
C ASP A 7 -2.85 -17.19 19.40
N TRP A 8 -1.61 -17.62 19.67
CA TRP A 8 -0.64 -16.85 20.47
C TRP A 8 -0.31 -15.45 19.91
N ILE A 9 -0.43 -15.27 18.60
CA ILE A 9 -0.19 -14.00 17.90
C ILE A 9 -1.47 -13.40 17.31
N GLY A 10 -2.64 -13.96 17.62
CA GLY A 10 -3.92 -13.50 17.07
C GLY A 10 -4.15 -13.87 15.60
N LEU A 11 -3.42 -14.85 15.04
CA LEU A 11 -3.57 -15.25 13.64
C LEU A 11 -4.99 -15.75 13.33
N LYS A 12 -5.58 -16.55 14.21
CA LYS A 12 -6.96 -17.03 14.07
C LYS A 12 -7.94 -15.89 14.25
N THR A 13 -7.73 -15.03 15.24
CA THR A 13 -8.57 -13.83 15.42
C THR A 13 -8.55 -12.90 14.19
N LEU A 14 -7.40 -12.72 13.54
CA LEU A 14 -7.28 -11.93 12.31
C LEU A 14 -7.96 -12.59 11.11
N ASP A 15 -7.90 -13.92 11.03
CA ASP A 15 -8.58 -14.68 9.99
C ASP A 15 -10.11 -14.63 10.18
N ASP A 16 -10.59 -14.93 11.39
CA ASP A 16 -12.01 -14.91 11.77
C ASP A 16 -12.64 -13.50 11.59
N SER A 17 -11.87 -12.43 11.82
CA SER A 17 -12.32 -11.05 11.59
C SER A 17 -12.21 -10.57 10.14
N GLY A 18 -11.72 -11.43 9.23
CA GLY A 18 -11.58 -11.12 7.80
C GLY A 18 -10.47 -10.12 7.46
N ARG A 19 -9.58 -9.83 8.42
CA ARG A 19 -8.43 -8.92 8.29
C ARG A 19 -7.23 -9.60 7.61
N LEU A 20 -7.19 -10.92 7.62
CA LEU A 20 -6.21 -11.73 6.91
C LEU A 20 -6.64 -11.97 5.45
N LYS A 21 -5.72 -11.81 4.49
CA LYS A 21 -5.97 -12.05 3.07
C LYS A 21 -4.89 -12.95 2.50
N PHE A 22 -5.28 -14.10 1.98
CA PHE A 22 -4.37 -15.04 1.32
C PHE A 22 -4.46 -14.87 -0.19
N ILE A 23 -3.34 -14.48 -0.80
CA ILE A 23 -3.23 -14.24 -2.24
C ILE A 23 -2.09 -15.09 -2.75
N SER A 24 -2.33 -15.81 -3.85
CA SER A 24 -1.32 -16.59 -4.56
C SER A 24 -1.19 -16.05 -5.98
N VAL A 25 0.05 -15.82 -6.39
CA VAL A 25 0.40 -15.28 -7.71
C VAL A 25 1.48 -16.16 -8.31
N ALA A 26 1.49 -16.29 -9.64
CA ALA A 26 2.53 -17.03 -10.33
C ALA A 26 3.86 -16.24 -10.31
N GLY A 27 4.98 -16.94 -10.18
CA GLY A 27 6.31 -16.34 -10.13
C GLY A 27 7.29 -17.15 -9.28
N ASN A 28 8.56 -16.80 -9.37
CA ASN A 28 9.57 -17.31 -8.43
C ASN A 28 9.50 -16.52 -7.10
N HIS A 29 10.31 -16.87 -6.11
CA HIS A 29 10.44 -16.12 -4.86
C HIS A 29 10.71 -14.64 -5.15
N LEU A 30 9.81 -13.76 -4.70
CA LEU A 30 9.81 -12.30 -4.93
C LEU A 30 9.64 -11.86 -6.40
N GLY A 31 9.36 -12.78 -7.32
CA GLY A 31 9.10 -12.51 -8.73
C GLY A 31 7.63 -12.21 -9.01
N ILE A 32 7.05 -11.22 -8.36
CA ILE A 32 5.64 -10.82 -8.53
C ILE A 32 5.53 -9.90 -9.75
N SER A 33 4.56 -10.15 -10.63
CA SER A 33 4.35 -9.32 -11.81
C SER A 33 3.85 -7.91 -11.43
N LYS A 34 4.20 -6.88 -12.22
CA LYS A 34 3.72 -5.51 -11.98
C LYS A 34 2.19 -5.43 -11.97
N ASN A 35 1.53 -6.20 -12.83
CA ASN A 35 0.07 -6.25 -12.89
C ASN A 35 -0.53 -6.85 -11.61
N ASP A 36 0.07 -7.91 -11.07
CA ASP A 36 -0.38 -8.51 -9.81
C ASP A 36 -0.13 -7.59 -8.62
N MET A 37 1.00 -6.87 -8.60
CA MET A 37 1.25 -5.85 -7.57
C MET A 37 0.20 -4.73 -7.60
N LYS A 38 -0.12 -4.21 -8.80
CA LYS A 38 -1.18 -3.21 -8.96
C LYS A 38 -2.54 -3.72 -8.49
N LYS A 39 -2.86 -4.98 -8.78
CA LYS A 39 -4.14 -5.58 -8.41
C LYS A 39 -4.27 -5.91 -6.93
N HIS A 40 -3.20 -6.39 -6.31
CA HIS A 40 -3.27 -7.02 -4.98
C HIS A 40 -2.57 -6.24 -3.86
N VAL A 41 -1.67 -5.31 -4.18
CA VAL A 41 -0.90 -4.54 -3.19
C VAL A 41 -1.34 -3.08 -3.13
N VAL A 42 -1.48 -2.43 -4.30
CA VAL A 42 -1.83 -0.99 -4.38
C VAL A 42 -3.09 -0.61 -3.58
N PRO A 43 -4.18 -1.41 -3.55
CA PRO A 43 -5.36 -1.07 -2.76
C PRO A 43 -5.10 -0.89 -1.25
N TYR A 44 -4.01 -1.43 -0.71
CA TYR A 44 -3.62 -1.28 0.69
C TYR A 44 -2.65 -0.12 0.95
N LEU A 45 -2.22 0.57 -0.11
CA LEU A 45 -1.31 1.71 -0.03
C LEU A 45 -2.03 3.05 -0.29
N GLU A 46 -3.20 3.01 -0.90
CA GLU A 46 -4.06 4.17 -1.02
C GLU A 46 -4.70 4.46 0.34
N ASP A 47 -4.67 5.72 0.78
CA ASP A 47 -5.34 6.12 2.01
C ASP A 47 -6.85 5.93 1.84
N GLU A 48 -7.45 5.05 2.63
CA GLU A 48 -8.90 5.05 2.79
C GLU A 48 -9.29 6.40 3.38
N LYS A 49 -10.22 7.09 2.70
CA LYS A 49 -10.76 8.43 3.03
C LYS A 49 -10.61 8.78 4.50
N PRO A 50 -10.14 10.00 4.84
CA PRO A 50 -9.74 10.33 6.20
C PRO A 50 -10.88 10.05 7.18
N ARG A 51 -10.65 9.11 8.12
CA ARG A 51 -11.35 9.13 9.39
C ARG A 51 -11.12 10.52 9.98
N GLN A 52 -12.20 11.23 10.31
CA GLN A 52 -12.13 12.53 10.98
C GLN A 52 -11.49 12.32 12.36
N GLY A 53 -10.16 12.43 12.41
CA GLY A 53 -9.32 12.23 13.58
C GLY A 53 -7.94 12.76 13.21
N ASN A 54 -7.43 13.70 14.00
CA ASN A 54 -6.31 14.56 13.63
C ASN A 54 -4.98 13.80 13.67
N GLU A 55 -4.65 13.05 12.61
CA GLU A 55 -3.36 12.38 12.46
C GLU A 55 -2.90 12.43 11.00
N VAL A 56 -1.60 12.54 10.78
CA VAL A 56 -0.94 12.92 9.52
C VAL A 56 -1.07 11.81 8.46
N GLY A 57 -2.18 11.77 7.73
CA GLY A 57 -2.42 10.88 6.58
C GLY A 57 -2.13 11.53 5.23
N LEU A 58 -1.81 10.71 4.22
CA LEU A 58 -1.70 11.07 2.80
C LEU A 58 -3.07 11.55 2.31
N LYS A 59 -3.22 12.87 2.19
CA LYS A 59 -4.49 13.47 1.78
C LYS A 59 -4.78 13.16 0.30
N PHE A 60 -5.68 12.22 0.07
CA PHE A 60 -6.40 12.12 -1.21
C PHE A 60 -7.73 12.88 -1.10
N ASP A 61 -7.75 14.13 -1.55
CA ASP A 61 -8.99 14.93 -1.67
C ASP A 61 -9.56 14.81 -3.09
N GLN A 62 -10.54 13.93 -3.27
CA GLN A 62 -11.38 13.90 -4.46
C GLN A 62 -12.51 14.94 -4.32
N SER A 63 -12.19 16.21 -4.53
CA SER A 63 -13.01 17.20 -5.24
C SER A 63 -12.62 18.61 -4.81
N LYS A 64 -11.74 19.29 -5.57
CA LYS A 64 -11.95 20.65 -6.12
C LYS A 64 -11.08 20.84 -7.35
N GLU A 65 -11.70 21.33 -8.41
CA GLU A 65 -11.06 21.77 -9.65
C GLU A 65 -9.84 22.67 -9.34
N GLY A 66 -8.66 22.30 -9.85
CA GLY A 66 -7.54 23.23 -10.02
C GLY A 66 -6.34 23.17 -9.08
N LYS A 67 -6.14 22.11 -8.28
CA LYS A 67 -4.84 21.88 -7.60
C LYS A 67 -4.38 20.43 -7.78
N PHE A 68 -3.38 20.23 -8.64
CA PHE A 68 -2.55 19.02 -8.60
C PHE A 68 -1.74 19.09 -7.30
N GLU A 69 -2.20 18.40 -6.25
CA GLU A 69 -1.30 18.08 -5.14
C GLU A 69 -0.30 17.07 -5.68
N GLU A 70 0.95 17.51 -5.83
CA GLU A 70 2.05 16.68 -6.31
C GLU A 70 2.27 15.55 -5.30
N VAL A 71 2.00 14.31 -5.72
CA VAL A 71 2.30 13.14 -4.91
C VAL A 71 3.81 12.96 -4.91
N VAL A 72 4.48 13.53 -3.92
CA VAL A 72 5.93 13.44 -3.75
C VAL A 72 6.26 12.13 -3.03
N PHE A 73 6.77 11.15 -3.78
CA PHE A 73 7.30 9.90 -3.24
C PHE A 73 8.79 10.06 -2.89
N ASP A 74 9.16 10.96 -1.97
CA ASP A 74 10.56 11.20 -1.63
C ASP A 74 11.06 10.42 -0.40
N GLY A 75 10.17 9.71 0.30
CA GLY A 75 10.48 8.89 1.48
C GLY A 75 10.03 9.54 2.80
N LEU A 76 10.62 9.12 3.92
CA LEU A 76 10.39 9.78 5.22
C LEU A 76 11.41 10.91 5.40
N SER A 77 11.10 11.91 6.21
CA SER A 77 11.96 13.10 6.40
C SER A 77 13.41 12.78 6.82
N SER A 78 13.67 11.60 7.41
CA SER A 78 15.00 11.14 7.81
C SER A 78 15.73 10.30 6.75
N TYR A 79 15.03 9.79 5.73
CA TYR A 79 15.62 8.97 4.69
C TYR A 79 14.93 9.21 3.35
N ARG A 80 15.68 9.88 2.45
CA ARG A 80 15.27 10.04 1.06
C ARG A 80 15.43 8.75 0.29
N TRP A 81 14.37 8.33 -0.39
CA TRP A 81 14.39 7.13 -1.21
C TRP A 81 15.34 7.28 -2.41
N PRO A 82 16.12 6.24 -2.76
CA PRO A 82 16.88 6.23 -4.00
C PRO A 82 15.95 6.37 -5.22
N LEU A 83 16.44 6.99 -6.30
CA LEU A 83 15.64 7.22 -7.53
C LEU A 83 14.95 5.96 -8.07
N GLN A 84 15.58 4.79 -7.92
CA GLN A 84 15.01 3.51 -8.36
C GLN A 84 13.72 3.16 -7.60
N VAL A 85 13.66 3.48 -6.31
CA VAL A 85 12.49 3.26 -5.45
C VAL A 85 11.41 4.27 -5.80
N ILE A 86 11.77 5.54 -5.99
CA ILE A 86 10.83 6.59 -6.41
C ILE A 86 10.17 6.21 -7.75
N SER A 87 10.97 5.88 -8.77
CA SER A 87 10.45 5.51 -10.09
C SER A 87 9.58 4.25 -10.06
N PHE A 88 9.91 3.31 -9.17
CA PHE A 88 9.14 2.09 -8.99
C PHE A 88 7.73 2.43 -8.49
N PHE A 89 7.59 3.26 -7.45
CA PHE A 89 6.29 3.64 -6.93
C PHE A 89 5.53 4.56 -7.89
N GLU A 90 6.19 5.50 -8.57
CA GLU A 90 5.58 6.30 -9.65
C GLU A 90 4.94 5.39 -10.72
N GLU A 91 5.68 4.38 -11.19
CA GLU A 91 5.18 3.41 -12.17
C GLU A 91 4.04 2.56 -11.59
N LEU A 92 4.16 2.15 -10.33
CA LEU A 92 3.17 1.30 -9.65
C LEU A 92 1.83 2.03 -9.52
N PHE A 93 1.86 3.32 -9.17
CA PHE A 93 0.66 4.16 -9.06
C PHE A 93 0.23 4.81 -10.38
N GLY A 94 1.02 4.68 -11.45
CA GLY A 94 0.71 5.29 -12.75
C GLY A 94 0.82 6.81 -12.75
N VAL A 95 1.67 7.38 -11.88
CA VAL A 95 1.97 8.81 -11.88
C VAL A 95 2.92 9.08 -13.05
N GLU A 96 2.38 9.67 -14.11
CA GLU A 96 3.13 9.96 -15.33
C GLU A 96 4.05 11.17 -15.11
N LYS A 97 5.34 11.01 -15.40
CA LYS A 97 6.29 12.13 -15.50
C LYS A 97 5.85 13.02 -16.66
N ARG A 98 5.30 14.20 -16.36
CA ARG A 98 5.12 15.27 -17.34
C ARG A 98 6.46 15.93 -17.68
#